data_AF-A0A6B0ZBE4-F1
#
_entry.id   AF-A0A6B0ZBE4-F1
#
_cell.length_a   1.000
_cell.length_b   1.000
_cell.length_c   1.000
_cell.angle_alpha   90.00
_cell.angle_beta   90.00
_cell.angle_gamma   90.00
#
_symmetry.space_group_name_H-M   'P 1'
#
loop_
_entity.id
_entity.type
_entity.pdbx_description
1 polymer ?
#
loop_
_entity_poly.entity_id
_entity_poly.type
_entity_poly.pdbx_seq_one_letter_code
_entity_poly.pdbx_strand_id
1 'polypeptide(L)'
;MKPLPGMVPIAEYPSRWEANVAAARLREAGYEATVLVDPATEVAPHHVTDRLAVLVVRTEVADPAAELLGLERPDLEAERLDAAFHQRRFADRPAWVRYLTWTLVIAIPGPIAIAGLLLLWTTLRSLFP
;
A
#
# COMPACT_ATOMS: atom_id res chain seq x y z
N MET A 1 -2.18 18.42 2.64
CA MET A 1 -1.80 19.23 3.82
C MET A 1 -0.39 18.85 4.26
N LYS A 2 0.41 19.76 4.83
CA LYS A 2 1.76 19.41 5.33
C LYS A 2 1.78 19.55 6.85
N PRO A 3 2.21 18.53 7.60
CA PRO A 3 2.34 18.63 9.05
C PRO A 3 3.38 19.68 9.44
N LEU A 4 3.21 20.24 10.64
CA LEU A 4 4.19 21.13 11.26
C LEU A 4 5.53 20.41 11.46
N PRO A 5 6.67 21.13 11.48
CA PRO A 5 7.97 20.53 11.76
C PRO A 5 7.95 19.74 13.08
N GLY A 6 8.41 18.49 13.04
CA GLY A 6 8.40 17.58 14.20
C GLY A 6 7.10 16.81 14.43
N MET A 7 6.05 17.07 13.64
CA MET A 7 4.80 16.29 13.64
C MET A 7 4.78 15.31 12.46
N VAL A 8 4.26 14.12 12.68
CA VAL A 8 4.10 13.07 11.66
C VAL A 8 2.65 12.59 11.63
N PRO A 9 2.11 12.29 10.43
CA PRO A 9 0.81 11.66 10.31
C PRO A 9 0.88 10.21 10.80
N ILE A 10 -0.14 9.80 11.54
CA ILE A 10 -0.28 8.43 12.06
C ILE A 10 -1.54 7.73 11.55
N ALA A 11 -2.57 8.48 11.15
CA ALA A 11 -3.78 7.94 10.56
C ALA A 11 -4.51 8.98 9.71
N GLU A 12 -5.28 8.48 8.75
CA GLU A 12 -6.23 9.25 7.96
C GLU A 12 -7.64 8.73 8.25
N TYR A 13 -8.57 9.65 8.45
CA TYR A 13 -9.96 9.35 8.73
C TYR A 13 -10.87 9.97 7.67
N PRO A 14 -11.99 9.30 7.32
CA PRO A 14 -12.97 9.84 6.38
C PRO A 14 -13.73 11.06 6.92
N SER A 15 -13.67 11.32 8.23
CA SER A 15 -14.36 12.45 8.85
C SER A 15 -13.55 13.12 9.96
N ARG A 16 -13.77 14.43 10.12
CA ARG A 16 -13.19 15.22 11.23
C ARG A 16 -13.61 14.66 12.59
N TRP A 17 -14.82 14.13 12.69
CA TRP A 17 -15.36 13.58 13.94
C TRP A 17 -14.56 12.36 14.40
N GLU A 18 -14.32 11.39 13.50
CA GLU A 18 -13.53 10.20 13.83
C GLU A 18 -12.09 10.54 14.23
N ALA A 19 -11.45 11.46 13.48
CA ALA A 19 -10.12 11.94 13.82
C ALA A 19 -10.06 12.63 15.20
N ASN A 20 -11.11 13.39 15.57
CA ASN A 20 -11.20 14.02 16.89
C ASN A 20 -11.38 13.00 18.01
N VAL A 21 -12.11 11.91 17.78
CA VAL A 21 -12.26 10.81 18.76
C VAL A 21 -10.91 10.13 19.00
N ALA A 22 -10.16 9.85 17.93
CA ALA A 22 -8.81 9.30 18.05
C ALA A 22 -7.84 10.26 18.75
N ALA A 23 -7.89 11.56 18.42
CA ALA A 23 -7.11 12.58 19.10
C ALA A 23 -7.46 12.71 20.59
N ALA A 24 -8.74 12.53 20.97
CA ALA A 24 -9.18 12.55 22.36
C ALA A 24 -8.59 11.36 23.15
N ARG A 25 -8.63 10.15 22.58
CA ARG A 25 -8.01 8.96 23.20
C ARG A 25 -6.50 9.13 23.41
N LEU A 26 -5.81 9.71 22.43
CA LEU A 26 -4.38 10.02 22.56
C LEU A 26 -4.13 11.04 23.67
N ARG A 27 -4.98 12.07 23.78
CA ARG A 27 -4.87 13.07 24.84
C ARG A 27 -5.12 12.49 26.23
N GLU A 28 -6.06 11.57 26.37
CA GLU A 28 -6.30 10.82 27.62
C GLU A 28 -5.08 10.00 28.04
N ALA A 29 -4.32 9.49 27.07
CA ALA A 29 -3.06 8.79 27.29
C ALA A 29 -1.84 9.71 27.48
N GLY A 30 -2.04 11.04 27.47
CA GLY A 30 -0.97 12.03 27.66
C GLY A 30 -0.20 12.41 26.39
N TYR A 31 -0.65 11.98 25.20
CA TYR A 31 -0.02 12.34 23.93
C TYR A 31 -0.64 13.60 23.34
N GLU A 32 0.20 14.52 22.87
CA GLU A 32 -0.24 15.66 22.07
C GLU A 32 -0.58 15.21 20.65
N ALA A 33 -1.85 15.34 20.28
CA ALA A 33 -2.37 15.02 18.96
C ALA A 33 -3.12 16.23 18.36
N THR A 34 -2.94 16.43 17.06
CA THR A 34 -3.61 17.48 16.28
C THR A 34 -4.30 16.85 15.08
N VAL A 35 -5.48 17.35 14.73
CA VAL A 35 -6.21 16.93 13.54
C VAL A 35 -6.06 18.01 12.48
N LEU A 36 -5.56 17.63 11.31
CA LEU A 36 -5.46 18.48 10.13
C LEU A 36 -6.64 18.16 9.20
N VAL A 37 -7.35 19.20 8.77
CA VAL A 37 -8.48 19.10 7.84
C VAL A 37 -8.38 20.24 6.84
N ASP A 38 -8.98 20.07 5.65
CA ASP A 38 -8.99 21.12 4.64
C ASP A 38 -9.86 22.28 5.18
N PRO A 39 -9.30 23.48 5.37
CA PRO A 39 -10.07 24.61 5.88
C PRO A 39 -11.25 24.97 4.97
N ALA A 40 -11.19 24.63 3.67
CA ALA A 40 -12.30 24.81 2.74
C ALA A 40 -13.54 23.99 3.12
N THR A 41 -13.38 22.91 3.91
CA THR A 41 -14.50 22.05 4.35
C THR A 41 -15.58 22.84 5.10
N GLU A 42 -15.20 23.89 5.84
CA GLU A 42 -16.13 24.67 6.67
C GLU A 42 -16.56 25.98 6.01
N VAL A 43 -15.72 26.54 5.14
CA VAL A 43 -15.95 27.88 4.56
C VAL A 43 -16.50 27.80 3.14
N ALA A 44 -16.00 26.87 2.32
CA ALA A 44 -16.36 26.74 0.91
C ALA A 44 -16.22 25.28 0.45
N PRO A 45 -17.23 24.43 0.68
CA PRO A 45 -17.14 22.98 0.44
C PRO A 45 -16.82 22.59 -1.01
N HIS A 46 -17.11 23.47 -1.97
CA HIS A 46 -16.80 23.29 -3.38
C HIS A 46 -15.32 23.49 -3.73
N HIS A 47 -14.52 24.06 -2.82
CA HIS A 47 -13.07 24.24 -2.97
C HIS A 47 -12.25 23.18 -2.23
N VAL A 48 -12.90 22.18 -1.63
CA VAL A 48 -12.21 21.09 -0.92
C VAL A 48 -11.36 20.29 -1.89
N THR A 49 -10.06 20.24 -1.61
CA THR A 49 -9.08 19.47 -2.39
C THR A 49 -8.81 18.11 -1.75
N ASP A 50 -8.96 18.01 -0.45
CA ASP A 50 -8.74 16.80 0.33
C ASP A 50 -9.86 16.63 1.35
N ARG A 51 -10.57 15.51 1.28
CA ARG A 51 -11.74 15.23 2.13
C ARG A 51 -11.37 14.50 3.41
N LEU A 52 -10.11 14.08 3.54
CA LEU A 52 -9.66 13.30 4.69
C LEU A 52 -9.25 14.21 5.85
N ALA A 53 -9.46 13.69 7.06
CA ALA A 53 -8.95 14.28 8.29
C ALA A 53 -7.69 13.51 8.71
N VAL A 54 -6.55 14.19 8.76
CA VAL A 54 -5.26 13.58 9.06
C VAL A 54 -4.92 13.80 10.53
N LEU A 55 -4.71 12.71 11.27
CA LEU A 55 -4.26 12.75 12.65
C LEU A 55 -2.74 12.80 12.69
N VAL A 56 -2.19 13.84 13.33
CA VAL A 56 -0.75 14.05 13.47
C VAL A 56 -0.34 14.12 14.95
N VAL A 57 0.83 13.56 15.25
CA VAL A 57 1.45 13.55 16.59
C VAL A 57 2.92 13.90 16.47
N ARG A 58 3.58 14.18 17.61
CA ARG A 58 5.03 14.40 17.62
C ARG A 58 5.76 13.14 17.17
N THR A 59 6.85 13.32 16.43
CA THR A 59 7.66 12.22 15.87
C THR A 59 8.14 11.25 16.96
N GLU A 60 8.50 11.78 18.12
CA GLU A 60 9.00 11.03 19.28
C GLU A 60 7.99 10.04 19.87
N VAL A 61 6.69 10.30 19.69
CA VAL A 61 5.60 9.48 20.25
C VAL A 61 4.77 8.79 19.16
N ALA A 62 5.24 8.82 17.91
CA ALA A 62 4.48 8.32 16.77
C ALA A 62 4.18 6.82 16.88
N ASP A 63 5.19 6.01 17.23
CA ASP A 63 5.05 4.56 17.40
C ASP A 63 4.12 4.19 18.56
N PRO A 64 4.35 4.69 19.80
CA PRO A 64 3.46 4.33 20.92
C PRO A 64 2.04 4.90 20.75
N ALA A 65 1.87 6.03 20.06
CA ALA A 65 0.55 6.57 19.75
C ALA A 65 -0.21 5.71 18.72
N ALA A 66 0.49 5.20 17.70
CA ALA A 66 -0.10 4.29 16.71
C ALA A 66 -0.50 2.96 17.36
N GLU A 67 0.38 2.40 18.19
CA GLU A 67 0.11 1.16 18.94
C GLU A 67 -1.11 1.30 19.86
N LEU A 68 -1.23 2.43 20.59
CA LEU A 68 -2.37 2.69 21.46
C LEU A 68 -3.71 2.73 20.70
N LEU A 69 -3.68 3.24 19.48
CA LEU A 69 -4.86 3.29 18.61
C LEU A 69 -5.13 1.96 17.89
N GLY A 70 -4.30 0.93 18.11
CA GLY A 70 -4.38 -0.35 17.41
C GLY A 70 -4.12 -0.21 15.91
N LEU A 71 -3.37 0.83 15.52
CA LEU A 71 -3.01 1.07 14.13
C LEU A 71 -1.71 0.31 13.85
N GLU A 72 -1.79 -0.71 13.01
CA GLU A 72 -0.60 -1.21 12.33
C GLU A 72 -0.09 -0.06 11.47
N ARG A 73 1.04 0.54 11.87
CA ARG A 73 1.64 1.64 11.11
C ARG A 73 1.91 1.09 9.70
N PRO A 74 1.52 1.81 8.62
CA PRO A 74 2.01 1.45 7.30
C PRO A 74 3.53 1.48 7.37
N ASP A 75 4.14 0.33 7.12
CA ASP A 75 5.59 0.19 7.14
C ASP A 75 6.14 1.03 5.98
N LEU A 76 6.51 2.26 6.29
CA LEU A 76 7.04 3.23 5.33
C LEU A 76 8.32 2.70 4.67
N GLU A 77 9.03 1.77 5.32
CA GLU A 77 10.15 1.06 4.71
C GLU A 77 9.66 0.05 3.68
N ALA A 78 8.63 -0.74 4.00
CA ALA A 78 8.00 -1.64 3.05
C ALA A 78 7.37 -0.90 1.85
N GLU A 79 6.64 0.20 2.08
CA GLU A 79 6.07 1.03 1.01
C GLU A 79 7.17 1.68 0.15
N ARG A 80 8.27 2.13 0.74
CA ARG A 80 9.44 2.61 -0.02
C ARG A 80 10.11 1.50 -0.81
N LEU A 81 10.19 0.29 -0.24
CA LEU A 81 10.71 -0.88 -0.93
C LEU A 81 9.84 -1.19 -2.15
N ASP A 82 8.52 -1.24 -1.97
CA ASP A 82 7.54 -1.50 -3.03
C ASP A 82 7.61 -0.41 -4.12
N ALA A 83 7.63 0.86 -3.72
CA ALA A 83 7.80 1.97 -4.66
C ALA A 83 9.10 1.87 -5.48
N ALA A 84 10.20 1.45 -4.84
CA ALA A 84 11.47 1.22 -5.53
C ALA A 84 11.43 0.00 -6.48
N PHE A 85 10.68 -1.05 -6.14
CA PHE A 85 10.51 -2.24 -6.98
C PHE A 85 9.57 -2.03 -8.17
N HIS A 86 8.56 -1.16 -8.03
CA HIS A 86 7.63 -0.82 -9.10
C HIS A 86 8.20 0.17 -10.13
N GLN A 87 9.13 1.05 -9.74
CA GLN A 87 9.70 2.06 -10.65
C GLN A 87 10.86 1.55 -11.52
N ARG A 88 11.50 0.42 -11.19
CA ARG A 88 12.59 -0.14 -12.01
C ARG A 88 12.05 -1.00 -13.15
N ARG A 89 12.46 -0.71 -14.39
CA ARG A 89 12.12 -1.53 -15.56
C ARG A 89 12.55 -2.97 -15.30
N PHE A 90 11.73 -3.94 -15.68
CA PHE A 90 12.01 -5.37 -15.48
C PHE A 90 13.35 -5.81 -16.10
N ALA A 91 13.78 -5.14 -17.18
CA ALA A 91 15.07 -5.37 -17.83
C ALA A 91 16.28 -5.07 -16.93
N ASP A 92 16.15 -4.11 -16.02
CA ASP A 92 17.21 -3.64 -15.12
C ASP A 92 17.32 -4.47 -13.83
N ARG A 93 16.46 -5.48 -13.66
CA ARG A 93 16.50 -6.40 -12.51
C ARG A 93 17.67 -7.37 -12.61
N PRO A 94 18.23 -7.84 -11.47
CA PRO A 94 19.27 -8.86 -11.45
C PRO A 94 18.88 -10.08 -12.30
N ALA A 95 19.84 -10.65 -13.02
CA ALA A 95 19.57 -11.72 -13.99
C ALA A 95 18.83 -12.92 -13.36
N TRP A 96 19.17 -13.28 -12.12
CA TRP A 96 18.51 -14.37 -11.39
C TRP A 96 17.01 -14.12 -11.14
N VAL A 97 16.60 -12.88 -10.83
CA VAL A 97 15.19 -12.50 -10.64
C VAL A 97 14.44 -12.67 -11.96
N ARG A 98 15.04 -12.22 -13.06
CA ARG A 98 14.44 -12.33 -14.41
C ARG A 98 14.23 -13.79 -14.81
N TYR A 99 15.23 -14.64 -14.61
CA TYR A 99 15.09 -16.08 -14.89
C TYR A 99 13.98 -16.70 -14.05
N LEU A 100 13.93 -16.40 -12.74
CA LEU A 100 12.92 -16.96 -11.85
C LEU A 100 11.50 -16.53 -12.26
N THR A 101 11.30 -15.26 -12.64
CA THR A 101 10.02 -14.78 -13.17
C THR A 101 9.65 -15.48 -14.47
N TRP A 102 10.58 -15.62 -15.43
CA TRP A 102 10.31 -16.32 -16.69
C TRP A 102 9.96 -17.79 -16.48
N THR A 103 10.68 -18.47 -15.59
CA THR A 103 10.37 -19.86 -15.23
C THR A 103 8.95 -19.98 -14.69
N LEU A 104 8.53 -19.08 -13.81
CA LEU A 104 7.19 -19.09 -13.22
C LEU A 104 6.10 -18.81 -14.27
N VAL A 105 6.35 -17.84 -15.16
CA VAL A 105 5.45 -17.50 -16.28
C VAL A 105 5.29 -18.66 -17.25
N ILE A 106 6.35 -19.45 -17.49
CA ILE A 106 6.32 -20.60 -18.40
C ILE A 106 5.78 -21.86 -17.71
N ALA A 107 5.98 -22.02 -16.40
CA ALA A 107 5.59 -23.22 -15.65
C ALA A 107 4.07 -23.49 -15.65
N ILE A 108 3.25 -22.45 -15.81
CA ILE A 108 1.78 -22.58 -15.86
C ILE A 108 1.29 -23.01 -17.27
N PRO A 109 1.59 -22.27 -18.36
CA PRO A 109 1.14 -22.65 -19.70
C PRO A 109 1.95 -23.81 -20.31
N GLY A 110 3.20 -24.03 -19.88
CA GLY A 110 4.10 -25.03 -20.44
C GLY A 110 3.52 -26.45 -20.40
N PRO A 111 3.12 -26.97 -19.23
CA PRO A 111 2.51 -28.29 -19.13
C PRO A 111 1.24 -28.45 -19.98
N ILE A 112 0.41 -27.40 -20.05
CA ILE A 112 -0.83 -27.40 -20.85
C ILE A 112 -0.50 -27.50 -22.35
N ALA A 113 0.46 -26.70 -22.81
CA ALA A 113 0.89 -26.71 -24.21
C ALA A 113 1.50 -28.07 -24.59
N ILE A 114 2.35 -28.65 -23.73
CA ILE A 114 2.96 -29.97 -23.94
C ILE A 114 1.89 -31.07 -24.00
N ALA A 115 0.94 -31.07 -23.05
CA ALA A 115 -0.16 -32.04 -23.04
C ALA A 115 -1.02 -31.95 -24.31
N GLY A 116 -1.34 -30.73 -24.75
CA GLY A 116 -2.08 -30.50 -26.00
C GLY A 116 -1.32 -31.02 -27.24
N LEU A 117 -0.01 -30.77 -27.31
CA LEU A 117 0.87 -31.25 -28.38
C LEU A 117 0.94 -32.77 -28.43
N LEU A 118 1.07 -33.42 -27.28
CA LEU A 118 1.07 -34.88 -27.16
C LEU A 118 -0.26 -35.47 -27.62
N LEU A 119 -1.39 -34.91 -27.16
CA LEU A 119 -2.71 -35.35 -27.59
C LEU A 119 -2.87 -35.23 -29.11
N LEU A 120 -2.58 -34.05 -29.66
CA LEU A 120 -2.65 -33.81 -31.10
C LEU A 120 -1.81 -34.80 -31.90
N TRP A 121 -0.56 -35.04 -31.48
CA TRP A 121 0.33 -36.01 -32.10
C TRP A 121 -0.23 -37.43 -32.06
N THR A 122 -0.74 -37.87 -30.90
CA THR A 122 -1.33 -39.21 -30.77
C THR A 122 -2.56 -39.39 -31.66
N THR A 123 -3.42 -38.37 -31.76
CA THR A 123 -4.61 -38.41 -32.62
C THR A 123 -4.23 -38.46 -34.10
N LEU A 124 -3.29 -37.62 -34.55
CA LEU A 124 -2.78 -37.65 -35.93
C LEU A 124 -2.21 -39.02 -36.30
N ARG A 125 -1.40 -39.61 -35.43
CA ARG A 125 -0.84 -40.94 -35.65
C ARG A 125 -1.92 -42.03 -35.72
N SER A 126 -3.01 -41.90 -34.95
CA SER A 126 -4.11 -42.86 -35.00
C SER A 126 -4.96 -42.76 -36.27
N LEU A 127 -5.01 -41.59 -36.90
CA LEU A 127 -5.77 -41.33 -38.12
C LEU A 127 -5.01 -41.74 -39.39
N PHE A 128 -3.68 -41.81 -39.34
CA PHE A 128 -2.80 -42.19 -40.45
C PHE A 128 -1.82 -43.29 -40.02
N PRO A 129 -2.25 -44.56 -39.93
CA PRO A 129 -1.39 -45.69 -39.56
C PRO A 129 -0.34 -46.04 -40.63
#